data_AF-A0A6L5C027-F1
#
_entry.id   AF-A0A6L5C027-F1
#
_cell.length_a   1.000
_cell.length_b   1.000
_cell.length_c   1.000
_cell.angle_alpha   90.00
_cell.angle_beta   90.00
_cell.angle_gamma   90.00
#
_symmetry.space_group_name_H-M   'P 1'
#
loop_
_entity.id
_entity.type
_entity.pdbx_description
1 polymer ?
#
loop_
_entity_poly.entity_id
_entity_poly.type
_entity_poly.pdbx_seq_one_letter_code
_entity_poly.pdbx_strand_id
1 'polypeptide(L)'
;MFKRNLLSKTFIPHSMFSRAAFEQFALDFLCLGNGYLERRRSVPGGTWQLVPPLAKYMRAGPEGRFYQVQRFKNEHAFEAGECVYLREADLHQEIYGLPEWISALQSALLNESATLFRRKYYENGSHAGFTCT
;
A
#
# COMPACT_ATOMS: atom_id res chain seq x y z
N MET A 1 -7.06 6.33 -8.02
CA MET A 1 -6.43 7.68 -7.94
C MET A 1 -7.40 8.82 -7.61
N PHE A 2 -8.67 8.80 -8.06
CA PHE A 2 -9.64 9.85 -7.75
C PHE A 2 -9.91 10.03 -6.24
N LYS A 3 -10.17 8.93 -5.50
CA LYS A 3 -10.40 8.94 -4.04
C LYS A 3 -9.24 9.64 -3.28
N ARG A 4 -7.98 9.33 -3.63
CA ARG A 4 -6.78 9.98 -3.06
C ARG A 4 -6.78 11.50 -3.26
N ASN A 5 -7.06 11.95 -4.49
CA ASN A 5 -7.04 13.38 -4.82
C ASN A 5 -8.18 14.14 -4.12
N LEU A 6 -9.35 13.50 -3.93
CA LEU A 6 -10.46 14.07 -3.15
C LEU A 6 -10.07 14.22 -1.67
N LEU A 7 -9.50 13.17 -1.07
CA LEU A 7 -9.02 13.19 0.30
C LEU A 7 -7.95 14.27 0.52
N SER A 8 -7.00 14.40 -0.41
CA SER A 8 -5.99 15.46 -0.35
C SER A 8 -6.66 16.84 -0.39
N LYS A 9 -7.67 17.06 -1.24
CA LYS A 9 -8.39 18.34 -1.28
C LYS A 9 -9.11 18.69 0.04
N THR A 10 -9.69 17.70 0.73
CA THR A 10 -10.34 17.90 2.03
C THR A 10 -9.38 17.98 3.21
N PHE A 11 -8.09 17.68 3.00
CA PHE A 11 -7.10 17.69 4.07
C PHE A 11 -6.74 19.11 4.51
N ILE A 12 -6.92 19.38 5.80
CA ILE A 12 -6.51 20.61 6.47
C ILE A 12 -5.02 20.46 6.82
N PRO A 13 -4.13 21.29 6.24
CA PRO A 13 -2.70 21.17 6.48
C PRO A 13 -2.38 21.42 7.96
N HIS A 14 -1.56 20.54 8.54
CA HIS A 14 -1.08 20.65 9.91
C HIS A 14 0.44 20.85 9.90
N SER A 15 0.98 21.65 10.84
CA SER A 15 2.43 21.93 10.91
C SER A 15 3.28 20.66 11.00
N MET A 16 2.80 19.67 11.74
CA MET A 16 3.45 18.36 11.92
C MET A 16 3.13 17.33 10.82
N PHE A 17 2.16 17.58 9.93
CA PHE A 17 1.73 16.60 8.94
C PHE A 17 1.47 17.25 7.57
N SER A 18 2.43 17.06 6.67
CA SER A 18 2.41 17.69 5.36
C SER A 18 1.38 17.05 4.45
N ARG A 19 0.89 17.82 3.46
CA ARG A 19 -0.02 17.31 2.43
C ARG A 19 0.59 16.14 1.64
N ALA A 20 1.89 16.19 1.35
CA ALA A 20 2.60 15.10 0.68
C ALA A 20 2.64 13.81 1.53
N ALA A 21 2.87 13.95 2.84
CA ALA A 21 2.80 12.84 3.78
C ALA A 21 1.38 12.25 3.84
N PHE A 22 0.34 13.08 3.87
CA PHE A 22 -1.03 12.60 3.81
C PHE A 22 -1.36 11.87 2.50
N GLU A 23 -0.89 12.38 1.36
CA GLU A 23 -1.10 11.74 0.05
C GLU A 23 -0.46 10.35 -0.03
N GLN A 24 0.74 10.19 0.52
CA GLN A 24 1.41 8.90 0.61
C GLN A 24 0.65 7.95 1.54
N PHE A 25 0.26 8.41 2.73
CA PHE A 25 -0.51 7.63 3.69
C PHE A 25 -1.85 7.14 3.11
N ALA A 26 -2.59 8.04 2.45
CA ALA A 26 -3.86 7.72 1.81
C ALA A 26 -3.67 6.74 0.64
N LEU A 27 -2.56 6.84 -0.11
CA LEU A 27 -2.24 5.89 -1.17
C LEU A 27 -1.94 4.51 -0.58
N ASP A 28 -1.11 4.43 0.45
CA ASP A 28 -0.75 3.17 1.10
C ASP A 28 -2.00 2.49 1.70
N PHE A 29 -2.87 3.26 2.36
CA PHE A 29 -4.14 2.76 2.87
C PHE A 29 -5.06 2.24 1.75
N LEU A 30 -5.29 3.03 0.68
CA LEU A 30 -6.18 2.64 -0.41
C LEU A 30 -5.62 1.49 -1.28
N CYS A 31 -4.30 1.41 -1.44
CA CYS A 31 -3.67 0.42 -2.31
C CYS A 31 -3.30 -0.87 -1.57
N LEU A 32 -2.98 -0.81 -0.28
CA LEU A 32 -2.51 -1.99 0.46
C LEU A 32 -3.43 -2.36 1.63
N GLY A 33 -4.46 -1.57 1.95
CA GLY A 33 -5.28 -1.74 3.15
C GLY A 33 -4.52 -1.43 4.45
N ASN A 34 -3.30 -0.88 4.35
CA ASN A 34 -2.36 -0.72 5.44
C ASN A 34 -1.75 0.68 5.38
N GLY A 35 -1.99 1.49 6.41
CA GLY A 35 -1.42 2.82 6.58
C GLY A 35 -0.55 2.88 7.82
N TYR A 36 0.72 3.26 7.67
CA TYR A 36 1.63 3.46 8.80
C TYR A 36 1.99 4.94 8.92
N LEU A 37 2.10 5.43 10.16
CA LEU A 37 2.57 6.77 10.48
C LEU A 37 3.65 6.68 11.55
N GLU A 38 4.87 7.03 11.19
CA GLU A 38 5.98 7.21 12.12
C GLU A 38 5.93 8.60 12.74
N ARG A 39 6.01 8.65 14.07
CA ARG A 39 6.18 9.87 14.83
C ARG A 39 7.67 10.16 14.97
N ARG A 40 8.18 11.17 14.26
CA ARG A 40 9.54 11.66 14.49
C ARG A 40 9.56 12.62 15.65
N ARG A 41 10.32 12.29 16.69
CA ARG A 41 10.58 13.18 17.82
C ARG A 41 11.83 14.01 17.57
N SER A 42 11.80 15.26 18.01
CA SER A 42 13.00 16.10 18.12
C SER A 42 13.75 15.77 19.41
N VAL A 43 15.03 16.12 19.50
CA VAL A 43 15.90 15.90 20.67
C VAL A 43 15.29 16.35 22.02
N PRO A 44 14.49 17.45 22.10
CA PRO A 44 13.81 17.82 23.34
C PRO A 44 12.59 16.94 23.70
N GLY A 45 12.29 15.89 22.92
CA GLY A 45 11.17 14.95 23.16
C GLY A 45 9.83 15.36 22.54
N GLY A 46 9.73 16.54 21.93
CA GLY A 46 8.52 16.98 21.22
C GLY A 46 8.33 16.27 19.87
N THR A 47 7.08 16.00 19.49
CA THR A 47 6.75 15.49 18.15
C THR A 47 7.08 16.56 17.11
N TRP A 48 8.03 16.27 16.23
CA TRP A 48 8.46 17.18 15.17
C TRP A 48 7.61 17.00 13.91
N GLN A 49 7.45 15.76 13.47
CA GLN A 49 6.79 15.45 12.21
C GLN A 49 6.18 14.05 12.21
N LEU A 50 5.03 13.90 11.58
CA LEU A 50 4.43 12.62 11.24
C LEU A 50 4.82 12.26 9.80
N VAL A 51 5.52 11.15 9.62
CA VAL A 51 5.99 10.69 8.31
C VAL A 51 5.48 9.28 8.06
N PRO A 52 4.81 9.01 6.92
CA PRO A 52 4.42 7.66 6.56
C PRO A 52 5.62 6.88 6.03
N PRO A 53 6.04 5.78 6.68
CA PRO A 53 6.98 4.85 6.07
C PRO A 53 6.27 4.06 4.96
N LEU A 54 7.05 3.65 3.95
CA LEU A 54 6.54 2.85 2.83
C LEU A 54 5.93 1.53 3.32
N ALA A 55 4.60 1.41 3.26
CA ALA A 55 3.86 0.28 3.82
C ALA A 55 4.29 -1.09 3.24
N LYS A 56 4.71 -1.15 1.97
CA LYS A 56 5.21 -2.38 1.33
C LYS A 56 6.37 -3.05 2.08
N TYR A 57 7.24 -2.25 2.69
CA TYR A 57 8.44 -2.71 3.38
C TYR A 57 8.26 -2.86 4.89
N MET A 58 7.06 -2.56 5.40
CA MET A 58 6.74 -2.70 6.81
C MET A 58 6.40 -4.14 7.15
N ARG A 59 6.84 -4.59 8.31
CA ARG A 59 6.52 -5.89 8.90
C ARG A 59 6.09 -5.69 10.35
N ALA A 60 4.99 -6.34 10.73
CA ALA A 60 4.60 -6.48 12.12
C ALA A 60 5.51 -7.52 12.77
N GLY A 61 6.13 -7.17 13.90
CA GLY A 61 6.84 -8.11 14.76
C GLY A 61 6.14 -8.28 16.11
N PRO A 62 6.75 -9.05 17.02
CA PRO A 62 6.18 -9.32 18.33
C PRO A 62 6.04 -8.04 19.17
N GLU A 63 5.07 -8.05 20.10
CA GLU A 63 4.84 -6.96 21.05
C GLU A 63 4.50 -5.60 20.41
N GLY A 64 3.86 -5.59 19.25
CA GLY A 64 3.42 -4.35 18.59
C GLY A 64 4.57 -3.51 18.03
N ARG A 65 5.75 -4.10 17.83
CA ARG A 65 6.87 -3.46 17.15
C ARG A 65 6.73 -3.59 15.65
N PHE A 66 7.14 -2.53 14.94
CA PHE A 66 7.18 -2.53 13.48
C PHE A 66 8.62 -2.47 12.99
N TYR A 67 8.87 -3.18 11.89
CA TYR A 67 10.18 -3.27 11.27
C TYR A 67 10.07 -2.84 9.82
N GLN A 68 10.91 -1.92 9.37
CA GLN A 68 11.05 -1.62 7.95
C GLN A 68 12.23 -2.39 7.38
N VAL A 69 11.95 -3.26 6.41
CA VAL A 69 12.97 -4.09 5.75
C VAL A 69 13.07 -3.68 4.28
N GLN A 70 14.02 -2.80 3.97
CA GLN A 70 14.20 -2.30 2.59
C GLN A 70 15.07 -3.22 1.73
N ARG A 71 15.98 -4.01 2.34
CA ARG A 71 16.81 -5.05 1.71
C ARG A 71 17.60 -5.81 2.79
N PHE A 72 18.15 -6.98 2.43
CA PHE A 72 18.85 -8.03 3.21
C PHE A 72 19.66 -7.69 4.50
N LYS A 73 19.93 -6.43 4.86
CA LYS A 73 20.69 -6.04 6.07
C LYS A 73 20.28 -4.72 6.73
N ASN A 74 19.34 -3.94 6.19
CA ASN A 74 18.90 -2.69 6.80
C ASN A 74 17.49 -2.87 7.37
N GLU A 75 17.43 -3.53 8.52
CA GLU A 75 16.23 -3.65 9.34
C GLU A 75 16.16 -2.42 10.26
N HIS A 76 15.25 -1.49 9.94
CA HIS A 76 14.97 -0.37 10.83
C HIS A 76 13.85 -0.78 11.78
N ALA A 77 14.20 -1.08 13.03
CA ALA A 77 13.23 -1.34 14.08
C ALA A 77 12.70 -0.01 14.62
N PHE A 78 11.38 0.19 14.56
CA PHE A 78 10.74 1.32 15.21
C PHE A 78 10.49 0.99 16.69
N GLU A 79 10.64 2.01 17.54
CA GLU A 79 10.27 1.87 18.96
C GLU A 79 8.76 1.66 19.13
N ALA A 80 8.39 0.89 20.15
CA ALA A 80 7.00 0.62 20.46
C ALA A 80 6.25 1.94 20.77
N GLY A 81 5.12 2.15 20.09
CA GLY A 81 4.31 3.36 20.23
C GLY A 81 4.76 4.57 19.39
N GLU A 82 5.87 4.48 18.66
CA GLU A 82 6.28 5.54 17.71
C GLU A 82 5.61 5.40 16.34
N CYS A 83 5.14 4.20 15.98
CA CYS A 83 4.40 3.96 14.75
C CYS A 83 2.93 3.70 15.06
N VAL A 84 2.06 4.55 14.51
CA VAL A 84 0.62 4.31 14.45
C VAL A 84 0.33 3.46 13.22
N TYR A 85 -0.42 2.39 13.41
CA TYR A 85 -0.86 1.50 12.35
C TYR A 85 -2.37 1.57 12.18
N LEU A 86 -2.79 1.96 10.99
CA LEU A 86 -4.17 1.95 10.54
C LEU A 86 -4.34 0.78 9.57
N ARG A 87 -5.22 -0.15 9.91
CA ARG A 87 -5.60 -1.26 9.02
C ARG A 87 -7.03 -1.12 8.57
N GLU A 88 -7.30 -1.53 7.34
CA GLU A 88 -8.66 -1.84 6.90
C GLU A 88 -9.16 -3.09 7.63
N ALA A 89 -10.40 -3.06 8.09
CA ALA A 89 -10.96 -4.17 8.87
C ALA A 89 -11.13 -5.40 7.98
N ASP A 90 -10.38 -6.46 8.27
CA ASP A 90 -10.47 -7.74 7.60
C ASP A 90 -11.08 -8.81 8.52
N LEU A 91 -11.82 -9.75 7.92
CA LEU A 91 -12.50 -10.84 8.62
C LEU A 91 -11.58 -12.04 8.89
N HIS A 92 -10.51 -12.20 8.12
CA HIS A 92 -9.66 -13.41 8.14
C HIS A 92 -8.36 -13.22 8.91
N GLN A 93 -7.84 -11.98 9.01
CA GLN A 93 -6.58 -11.70 9.70
C GLN A 93 -6.65 -10.43 10.56
N GLU A 94 -6.05 -10.49 11.75
CA GLU A 94 -5.95 -9.34 12.66
C GLU A 94 -4.69 -8.48 12.42
N ILE A 95 -3.71 -9.02 11.68
CA ILE A 95 -2.36 -8.46 11.58
C ILE A 95 -2.21 -7.50 10.39
N TYR A 96 -2.77 -7.85 9.22
CA TYR A 96 -2.71 -7.03 8.00
C TYR A 96 -4.09 -6.73 7.43
N GLY A 97 -4.26 -5.55 6.85
CA GLY A 97 -5.42 -5.23 6.04
C GLY A 97 -5.36 -5.91 4.67
N LEU A 98 -6.55 -6.19 4.11
CA LEU A 98 -6.72 -6.81 2.81
C LEU A 98 -6.90 -5.72 1.73
N PRO A 99 -6.04 -5.64 0.71
CA PRO A 99 -6.24 -4.68 -0.38
C PRO A 99 -7.52 -4.93 -1.19
N GLU A 100 -8.32 -3.88 -1.40
CA GLU A 100 -9.59 -3.92 -2.16
C GLU A 100 -9.42 -4.52 -3.58
N TRP A 101 -8.28 -4.26 -4.23
CA TRP A 101 -8.01 -4.70 -5.61
C TRP A 101 -7.78 -6.20 -5.79
N ILE A 102 -7.55 -6.97 -4.71
CA ILE A 102 -7.38 -8.43 -4.81
C ILE A 102 -8.64 -9.08 -5.37
N SER A 103 -9.81 -8.58 -4.98
CA SER A 103 -11.10 -9.05 -5.51
C SER A 103 -11.24 -8.82 -7.02
N ALA A 104 -10.69 -7.71 -7.52
CA ALA A 104 -10.74 -7.32 -8.92
C ALA A 104 -9.64 -7.99 -9.77
N LEU A 105 -8.66 -8.64 -9.15
CA LEU A 105 -7.49 -9.21 -9.83
C LEU A 105 -7.89 -10.28 -10.85
N GLN A 106 -8.85 -11.14 -10.51
CA GLN A 106 -9.33 -12.19 -11.43
C GLN A 106 -9.99 -11.60 -12.68
N SER A 107 -10.78 -10.54 -12.51
CA SER A 107 -11.39 -9.83 -13.64
C SER A 107 -10.33 -9.14 -14.51
N ALA A 108 -9.29 -8.55 -13.91
CA ALA A 108 -8.18 -7.96 -14.63
C ALA A 108 -7.39 -8.99 -15.45
N LEU A 109 -7.06 -10.15 -14.86
CA LEU A 109 -6.36 -11.25 -15.55
C LEU A 109 -7.20 -11.83 -16.70
N LEU A 110 -8.51 -11.98 -16.49
CA LEU A 110 -9.42 -12.41 -17.55
C LEU A 110 -9.46 -11.40 -18.71
N ASN A 111 -9.49 -10.11 -18.40
CA ASN A 111 -9.47 -9.07 -19.42
C ASN A 111 -8.13 -8.99 -20.17
N GLU A 112 -7.01 -9.18 -19.47
CA GLU A 112 -5.68 -9.27 -20.07
C GLU A 112 -5.59 -10.47 -21.03
N SER A 113 -6.00 -11.66 -20.59
CA SER A 113 -5.99 -12.86 -21.43
C SER A 113 -6.88 -12.72 -22.66
N ALA A 114 -8.06 -12.10 -22.55
CA ALA A 114 -8.93 -11.79 -23.68
C ALA A 114 -8.27 -10.80 -24.67
N THR A 115 -7.55 -9.80 -24.17
CA THR A 115 -6.84 -8.83 -25.01
C THR A 115 -5.67 -9.48 -25.73
N LEU A 116 -4.88 -10.29 -25.03
CA LEU A 116 -3.79 -11.08 -25.61
C LEU A 116 -4.31 -12.07 -26.66
N PHE A 117 -5.45 -12.72 -26.41
CA PHE A 117 -6.09 -13.61 -27.38
C PHE A 117 -6.43 -12.86 -28.67
N ARG A 118 -7.09 -11.69 -28.57
CA ARG A 118 -7.41 -10.86 -29.74
C ARG A 118 -6.15 -10.42 -30.47
N ARG A 119 -5.13 -9.95 -29.75
CA ARG A 119 -3.87 -9.51 -30.36
C ARG A 119 -3.19 -10.65 -31.14
N LYS A 120 -3.05 -11.82 -30.52
CA LYS A 120 -2.46 -13.01 -31.15
C LYS A 120 -3.31 -13.53 -32.32
N TYR A 121 -4.63 -13.43 -32.23
CA TYR A 121 -5.54 -13.80 -33.33
C TYR A 121 -5.28 -12.97 -34.59
N TYR A 122 -5.08 -11.66 -34.44
CA TYR A 122 -4.77 -10.78 -35.57
C TYR A 122 -3.31 -10.87 -36.03
N GLU A 123 -2.35 -11.02 -35.11
CA GLU A 123 -0.92 -11.13 -35.46
C GLU A 123 -0.57 -12.43 -36.18
N ASN A 124 -1.20 -13.57 -35.80
CA ASN A 124 -0.90 -14.87 -36.40
C ASN A 124 -1.66 -15.14 -37.70
N GLY A 125 -2.57 -14.26 -38.11
CA GLY A 125 -3.28 -14.30 -39.40
C GLY A 125 -4.08 -15.59 -39.70
N SER A 126 -4.14 -16.53 -38.76
CA SER A 126 -4.51 -17.90 -39.07
C SER A 126 -5.44 -18.44 -38.00
N HIS A 127 -6.60 -18.87 -38.48
CA HIS A 127 -7.65 -19.59 -37.78
C HIS A 127 -7.19 -21.01 -37.34
N ALA A 128 -5.89 -21.23 -37.22
CA ALA A 128 -5.26 -22.48 -36.84
C ALA A 128 -4.94 -22.46 -35.34
N GLY A 129 -5.96 -22.84 -34.56
CA GLY A 129 -5.88 -23.49 -33.26
C GLY A 129 -4.87 -22.93 -32.25
N PHE A 130 -5.32 -22.00 -31.41
CA PHE A 130 -4.64 -21.74 -30.14
C PHE A 130 -5.34 -22.54 -29.03
N THR A 131 -4.96 -23.81 -28.86
CA THR A 131 -5.33 -24.61 -27.69
C THR A 131 -4.27 -24.43 -26.61
N CYS A 132 -4.70 -24.09 -25.40
CA CYS A 132 -3.88 -23.85 -24.22
C CYS A 132 -2.85 -24.98 -23.98
N THR A 133 -1.58 -24.60 -23.82
CA THR A 133 -0.57 -25.39 -23.09
C THR A 133 -0.15 -24.60 -21.87
#